data_AF-X0ZVV8-F1
#
_entry.id   AF-X0ZVV8-F1
#
_cell.length_a   1.000
_cell.length_b   1.000
_cell.length_c   1.000
_cell.angle_alpha   90.00
_cell.angle_beta   90.00
_cell.angle_gamma   90.00
#
_symmetry.space_group_name_H-M   'P 1'
#
loop_
_entity.id
_entity.type
_entity.pdbx_description
1 polymer ?
#
loop_
_entity_poly.entity_id
_entity_poly.type
_entity_poly.pdbx_seq_one_letter_code
_entity_poly.pdbx_strand_id
1 'polypeptide(L)'
;MEINKFWEKKEKEIQGKIIYKYLAQYLSGYRNFFRPLWGIFFFTKQAIYFQTFPKKNWLSSIWQTETEDLGESSLNFCIPWDEITKI
;
A
#
# COMPACT_ATOMS: atom_id res chain seq x y z
N MET A 1 12.88 7.12 13.99
CA MET A 1 11.68 7.38 14.81
C MET A 1 10.42 7.66 13.97
N GLU A 2 10.54 7.94 12.67
CA GLU A 2 9.39 8.31 11.81
C GLU A 2 8.64 7.12 11.20
N ILE A 3 9.35 6.03 10.87
CA ILE A 3 8.76 4.84 10.27
C ILE A 3 7.72 4.17 11.19
N ASN A 4 7.98 4.13 12.50
CA ASN A 4 7.03 3.53 13.46
C ASN A 4 5.74 4.36 13.54
N LYS A 5 5.85 5.70 13.58
CA LYS A 5 4.67 6.60 13.56
C LYS A 5 3.86 6.45 12.29
N PHE A 6 4.52 6.27 11.14
CA PHE A 6 3.85 5.97 9.88
C PHE A 6 3.00 4.70 9.99
N TRP A 7 3.58 3.61 10.50
CA TRP A 7 2.86 2.35 10.65
C TRP A 7 1.74 2.42 11.68
N GLU A 8 1.94 3.09 12.81
CA GLU A 8 0.88 3.33 13.79
C GLU A 8 -0.29 4.13 13.22
N LYS A 9 0.00 5.16 12.41
CA LYS A 9 -1.04 5.91 11.69
C LYS A 9 -1.75 4.99 10.69
N LYS A 10 -1.01 4.18 9.94
CA LYS A 10 -1.57 3.25 8.96
C LYS A 10 -2.49 2.20 9.60
N GLU A 11 -2.08 1.63 10.74
CA GLU A 11 -2.91 0.70 11.51
C GLU A 11 -4.21 1.34 11.99
N LYS A 12 -4.18 2.62 12.39
CA LYS A 12 -5.38 3.39 12.74
C LYS A 12 -6.28 3.63 11.52
N GLU A 13 -5.70 4.00 10.38
CA GLU A 13 -6.44 4.23 9.11
C GLU A 13 -7.18 2.98 8.65
N ILE A 14 -6.53 1.82 8.66
CA ILE A 14 -7.13 0.55 8.23
C ILE A 14 -7.92 -0.16 9.34
N GLN A 15 -7.98 0.43 10.54
CA GLN A 15 -8.63 -0.12 11.73
C GLN A 15 -8.19 -1.55 12.05
N GLY A 16 -6.89 -1.84 11.88
CA GLY A 16 -6.36 -3.20 11.97
C GLY A 16 -4.87 -3.24 12.30
N LYS A 17 -4.45 -4.32 12.96
CA LYS A 17 -3.03 -4.57 13.25
C LYS A 17 -2.34 -5.20 12.05
N ILE A 18 -1.22 -4.60 11.64
CA ILE A 18 -0.40 -5.12 10.55
C ILE A 18 0.46 -6.24 11.12
N ILE A 19 0.29 -7.44 10.58
CA ILE A 19 1.01 -8.64 11.01
C ILE A 19 2.39 -8.67 10.34
N TYR A 20 2.43 -8.35 9.05
CA TYR A 20 3.65 -8.37 8.27
C TYR A 20 3.60 -7.32 7.17
N LYS A 21 4.78 -6.87 6.76
CA LYS A 21 4.99 -5.84 5.75
C LYS A 21 6.29 -6.09 5.00
N TYR A 22 6.28 -5.90 3.69
CA TYR A 22 7.41 -6.17 2.81
C TYR A 22 7.37 -5.28 1.56
N LEU A 23 8.53 -4.99 1.00
CA LEU A 23 8.63 -4.34 -0.31
C LEU A 23 8.47 -5.39 -1.40
N ALA A 24 7.42 -5.30 -2.20
CA ALA A 24 7.11 -6.28 -3.22
C ALA A 24 6.90 -5.61 -4.58
N GLN A 25 7.15 -6.38 -5.64
CA GLN A 25 6.78 -6.00 -6.99
C GLN A 25 5.46 -6.68 -7.34
N TYR A 26 4.41 -5.89 -7.53
CA TYR A 26 3.20 -6.36 -8.19
C TYR A 26 3.51 -6.56 -9.67
N LEU A 27 3.14 -7.71 -10.24
CA LEU A 27 3.42 -8.04 -11.64
C LEU A 27 2.24 -7.67 -12.55
N SER A 28 1.07 -8.25 -12.31
CA SER A 28 -0.18 -8.00 -13.05
C SER A 28 -1.36 -8.79 -12.42
N GLY A 29 -2.56 -8.70 -12.99
CA GLY A 29 -3.69 -9.61 -12.70
C GLY A 29 -4.86 -9.02 -11.90
N TYR A 30 -4.72 -7.84 -11.32
CA TYR A 30 -5.75 -7.18 -10.52
C TYR A 30 -6.11 -5.79 -11.09
N ARG A 31 -7.42 -5.48 -11.12
CA ARG A 31 -8.01 -4.18 -11.55
C ARG A 31 -7.48 -3.61 -12.87
N ASN A 32 -7.22 -4.48 -13.86
CA ASN A 32 -6.72 -4.09 -15.19
C ASN A 32 -5.38 -3.32 -15.14
N PHE A 33 -4.57 -3.54 -14.11
CA PHE A 33 -3.22 -3.01 -14.06
C PHE A 33 -2.22 -4.01 -14.66
N PHE A 34 -1.64 -3.65 -15.80
CA PHE A 34 -0.85 -4.56 -16.64
C PHE A 34 0.65 -4.36 -16.58
N ARG A 35 1.16 -3.47 -15.71
CA ARG A 35 2.60 -3.18 -15.63
C ARG A 35 3.16 -3.55 -14.25
N PRO A 36 4.39 -4.07 -14.18
CA PRO A 36 5.04 -4.30 -12.91
C PRO A 36 5.24 -2.99 -12.14
N LEU A 37 4.90 -2.99 -10.85
CA LEU A 37 5.06 -1.85 -9.95
C LEU A 37 5.65 -2.28 -8.62
N TRP A 38 6.63 -1.52 -8.14
CA TRP A 38 7.10 -1.64 -6.77
C TRP A 38 6.12 -0.94 -5.83
N GLY A 39 5.86 -1.59 -4.71
CA GLY A 39 4.99 -1.07 -3.66
C GLY A 39 5.21 -1.82 -2.36
N ILE A 40 4.53 -1.39 -1.32
CA ILE A 40 4.56 -2.09 -0.03
C ILE A 40 3.37 -3.01 0.03
N PHE A 41 3.68 -4.29 0.20
CA PHE A 41 2.73 -5.34 0.53
C PHE A 41 2.66 -5.48 2.04
N PHE A 42 1.46 -5.52 2.59
CA PHE A 42 1.26 -5.81 4.00
C PHE A 42 -0.08 -6.49 4.22
N PHE A 43 -0.24 -7.17 5.34
CA PHE A 43 -1.50 -7.83 5.65
C PHE A 43 -1.88 -7.74 7.13
N THR A 44 -3.19 -7.79 7.35
CA THR A 44 -3.82 -7.88 8.66
C THR A 44 -4.50 -9.25 8.79
N LYS A 45 -5.25 -9.47 9.88
CA LYS A 45 -6.11 -10.65 10.00
C LYS A 45 -7.29 -10.64 9.02
N GLN A 46 -7.66 -9.48 8.47
CA GLN A 46 -8.86 -9.34 7.63
C GLN A 46 -8.55 -9.32 6.13
N ALA A 47 -7.41 -8.76 5.71
CA ALA A 47 -7.12 -8.56 4.30
C ALA A 47 -5.62 -8.48 4.00
N ILE A 48 -5.31 -8.62 2.71
CA ILE A 48 -4.03 -8.18 2.13
C ILE A 48 -4.16 -6.80 1.51
N TYR A 49 -3.06 -6.06 1.54
CA TYR A 49 -2.97 -4.72 1.02
C TYR A 49 -1.73 -4.58 0.15
N PHE A 50 -1.85 -3.82 -0.93
CA PHE A 50 -0.71 -3.38 -1.73
C PHE A 50 -0.86 -1.88 -1.99
N GLN A 51 0.19 -1.12 -1.68
CA GLN A 51 0.22 0.32 -1.87
C GLN A 51 1.48 0.71 -2.65
N THR A 52 1.28 1.40 -3.77
CA THR A 52 2.37 2.00 -4.55
C THR A 52 2.61 3.44 -4.12
N PHE A 53 3.84 3.93 -4.28
CA PHE A 53 4.17 5.34 -4.06
C PHE A 53 4.51 6.00 -5.40
N PRO A 54 4.04 7.25 -5.63
CA PRO A 54 4.42 8.00 -6.82
C PRO A 54 5.95 8.18 -6.91
N LYS A 55 6.52 8.14 -8.12
CA LYS A 55 7.98 8.17 -8.31
C LYS A 55 8.65 9.48 -7.89
N LYS A 56 7.90 10.59 -7.88
CA LYS A 56 8.40 11.84 -7.30
C LYS A 56 8.15 11.82 -5.80
N ASN A 57 9.22 11.98 -5.02
CA ASN A 57 9.14 12.55 -3.68
C ASN A 57 8.50 11.69 -2.56
N TRP A 58 8.65 10.36 -2.59
CA TRP A 58 8.09 9.49 -1.56
C TRP A 58 8.61 9.76 -0.12
N LEU A 59 9.90 10.11 0.05
CA LEU A 59 10.43 10.46 1.38
C LEU A 59 10.02 11.87 1.84
N SER A 60 9.75 12.81 0.93
CA SER A 60 9.28 14.15 1.31
C SER A 60 7.78 14.21 1.60
N SER A 61 6.99 13.22 1.13
CA SER A 61 5.55 13.11 1.45
C SER A 61 5.26 12.71 2.89
N ILE A 62 6.25 12.21 3.63
CA ILE A 62 6.14 11.97 5.07
C ILE A 62 6.12 13.29 5.86
N TRP A 63 6.55 14.40 5.24
CA TRP A 63 6.71 15.72 5.89
C TRP A 63 5.77 16.81 5.39
N GLN A 64 4.93 16.58 4.38
CA GLN A 64 4.09 17.64 3.82
C GLN A 64 2.60 17.32 3.91
N THR A 65 1.92 18.18 4.67
CA THR A 65 0.48 18.44 4.61
C THR A 65 0.06 18.70 3.16
N GLU A 66 -1.00 18.02 2.74
CA GLU A 66 -1.88 18.32 1.60
C GLU A 66 -1.21 18.97 0.37
N THR A 67 -0.79 18.14 -0.57
CA THR A 67 -0.75 18.52 -1.98
C THR A 67 -1.39 17.41 -2.80
N GLU A 68 -2.57 17.71 -3.34
CA GLU A 68 -3.15 16.98 -4.46
C GLU A 68 -2.13 17.00 -5.61
N ASP A 69 -1.72 15.84 -6.10
CA ASP A 69 -0.84 15.79 -7.27
C ASP A 69 -1.29 14.70 -8.25
N LEU A 70 -1.48 15.15 -9.49
CA LEU A 70 -2.05 14.46 -10.63
C LEU A 70 -0.93 13.72 -11.39
N GLY A 71 -1.15 12.44 -11.76
CA GLY A 71 -0.64 11.95 -13.05
C GLY A 71 0.29 10.74 -13.12
N GLU A 72 0.50 9.94 -12.07
CA GLU A 72 1.00 8.56 -12.21
C GLU A 72 0.02 7.61 -11.52
N SER A 73 -0.33 6.52 -12.19
CA SER A 73 -1.35 5.57 -11.73
C SER A 73 -0.90 4.91 -10.42
N SER A 74 -1.37 5.43 -9.29
CA SER A 74 -1.19 4.77 -8.00
C SER A 74 -2.10 3.54 -7.96
N LEU A 75 -1.49 2.37 -7.81
CA LEU A 75 -2.22 1.12 -7.62
C LEU A 75 -2.27 0.83 -6.13
N ASN A 76 -3.42 1.10 -5.55
CA ASN A 76 -3.70 0.78 -4.15
C ASN A 76 -4.88 -0.18 -4.13
N PHE A 77 -4.67 -1.36 -3.52
CA PHE A 77 -5.75 -2.31 -3.33
C PHE A 77 -5.74 -2.95 -1.96
N CYS A 78 -6.93 -3.38 -1.57
CA CYS A 78 -7.24 -4.20 -0.41
C CYS A 78 -8.04 -5.38 -0.94
N ILE A 79 -7.59 -6.60 -0.64
CA ILE A 79 -8.32 -7.82 -0.97
C ILE A 79 -8.57 -8.53 0.37
N PRO A 80 -9.84 -8.59 0.83
CA PRO A 80 -10.24 -9.40 1.96
C PRO A 80 -9.81 -10.86 1.81
N TRP A 81 -9.40 -11.49 2.92
CA TRP A 81 -8.93 -12.89 2.85
C TRP A 81 -10.01 -13.87 2.36
N ASP A 82 -11.28 -13.58 2.61
CA ASP A 82 -12.44 -14.37 2.16
C ASP A 82 -12.69 -14.26 0.65
N GLU A 83 -12.15 -13.25 -0.03
CA GLU A 83 -12.17 -13.17 -1.50
C GLU A 83 -11.04 -13.99 -2.16
N ILE A 84 -10.02 -14.39 -1.39
CA ILE A 84 -8.89 -15.18 -1.90
C ILE A 84 -9.24 -16.66 -1.87
N THR A 85 -9.54 -17.21 -3.04
CA THR A 85 -9.93 -18.63 -3.20
C THR A 85 -8.74 -19.58 -3.34
N LYS A 86 -7.55 -19.06 -3.66
CA LYS A 86 -6.33 -19.85 -3.85
C LYS A 86 -5.08 -19.00 -3.56
N ILE A 87 -4.07 -19.63 -2.96
CA ILE A 87 -2.73 -19.08 -2.69
C ILE A 87 -1.71 -19.93 -3.43
#